data_AF-A0A0E9LYF2-F1
#
_entry.id   AF-A0A0E9LYF2-F1
#
_cell.length_a   1.000
_cell.length_b   1.000
_cell.length_c   1.000
_cell.angle_alpha   90.00
_cell.angle_beta   90.00
_cell.angle_gamma   90.00
#
_symmetry.space_group_name_H-M   'P 1'
#
loop_
_entity.id
_entity.type
_entity.pdbx_description
1 polymer ?
#
loop_
_entity_poly.entity_id
_entity_poly.type
_entity_poly.pdbx_seq_one_letter_code
_entity_poly.pdbx_strand_id
1 'polypeptide(L)'
;MTEWKPARKNGEAVHSRGSVPVVFSLSEEEKDFISTMQRMGLDEKPPLYIIDNKKVRSRVHLPSYNIKSLRVLKGQSAIDQYGEEGKNGVVVVTTKRGTAPVR
;
A
#
# COMPACT_ATOMS: atom_id res chain seq x y z
N MET A 1 -29.26 -15.65 -3.77
CA MET A 1 -28.58 -16.13 -5.00
C MET A 1 -29.55 -15.92 -6.16
N THR A 2 -29.17 -15.11 -7.15
CA THR A 2 -29.96 -14.92 -8.37
C THR A 2 -29.98 -16.24 -9.15
N GLU A 3 -31.16 -16.68 -9.61
CA GLU A 3 -31.29 -17.86 -10.48
C GLU A 3 -30.43 -17.71 -11.74
N TRP A 4 -29.54 -18.67 -11.98
CA TRP A 4 -28.71 -18.68 -13.18
C TRP A 4 -29.57 -19.02 -14.41
N LYS A 5 -29.70 -18.07 -15.34
CA LYS A 5 -30.25 -18.30 -16.69
C LYS A 5 -29.11 -18.46 -17.72
N PRO A 6 -28.89 -19.65 -18.31
CA PRO A 6 -27.82 -19.87 -19.29
C PRO A 6 -28.11 -19.10 -20.60
N ALA A 7 -27.05 -18.63 -21.27
CA ALA A 7 -27.19 -18.04 -22.59
C ALA A 7 -27.56 -19.11 -23.62
N ARG A 8 -28.38 -18.73 -24.61
CA ARG A 8 -28.83 -19.62 -25.68
C ARG A 8 -28.39 -19.09 -27.03
N LYS A 9 -27.92 -19.99 -27.91
CA LYS A 9 -27.68 -19.73 -29.34
C LYS A 9 -28.47 -20.78 -30.12
N ASN A 10 -29.38 -20.36 -30.99
CA ASN A 10 -30.26 -21.25 -31.77
C ASN A 10 -31.05 -22.27 -30.93
N GLY A 11 -31.46 -21.91 -29.71
CA GLY A 11 -32.24 -22.77 -28.82
C GLY A 11 -31.41 -23.67 -27.90
N GLU A 12 -30.13 -23.89 -28.20
CA GLU A 12 -29.21 -24.67 -27.36
C GLU A 12 -28.50 -23.79 -26.33
N ALA A 13 -28.28 -24.33 -25.13
CA ALA A 13 -27.53 -23.65 -24.07
C ALA A 13 -26.04 -23.61 -24.46
N VAL A 14 -25.44 -22.42 -24.43
CA VAL A 14 -24.02 -22.20 -24.77
C VAL A 14 -23.27 -21.57 -23.61
N HIS A 15 -21.96 -21.83 -23.54
CA HIS A 15 -21.08 -21.13 -22.61
C HIS A 15 -21.07 -19.63 -22.92
N SER A 16 -21.70 -18.82 -22.08
CA SER A 16 -21.57 -17.36 -22.12
C SER A 16 -20.33 -16.91 -21.37
N ARG A 17 -19.53 -16.05 -22.01
CA ARG A 17 -18.51 -15.26 -21.34
C ARG A 17 -19.24 -14.17 -20.53
N GLY A 18 -19.46 -14.40 -19.24
CA GLY A 18 -20.03 -13.39 -18.33
C GLY A 18 -18.93 -12.48 -17.78
N SER A 19 -19.14 -11.17 -17.80
CA SER A 19 -18.31 -10.22 -17.04
C SER A 19 -18.99 -9.96 -15.70
N VAL A 20 -18.39 -10.46 -14.61
CA VAL A 20 -18.81 -10.08 -13.27
C VAL A 20 -18.20 -8.70 -12.98
N PRO A 21 -19.00 -7.65 -12.76
CA PRO A 21 -18.46 -6.36 -12.35
C PRO A 21 -17.87 -6.54 -10.94
N VAL A 22 -16.54 -6.50 -10.84
CA VAL A 22 -15.87 -6.46 -9.55
C VAL A 22 -15.86 -5.02 -9.09
N VAL A 23 -16.64 -4.73 -8.05
CA VAL A 23 -16.67 -3.42 -7.41
C VAL A 23 -15.65 -3.42 -6.29
N PHE A 24 -14.57 -2.68 -6.47
CA PHE A 24 -13.57 -2.47 -5.41
C PHE A 24 -14.01 -1.30 -4.55
N SER A 25 -13.92 -1.46 -3.23
CA SER A 25 -14.10 -0.39 -2.27
C SER A 25 -13.00 -0.45 -1.23
N LEU A 26 -12.62 0.72 -0.70
CA LEU A 26 -11.67 0.78 0.39
C LEU A 26 -12.32 0.25 1.67
N SER A 27 -11.57 -0.56 2.41
CA SER A 27 -11.91 -0.92 3.79
C SER A 27 -11.95 0.32 4.69
N GLU A 28 -12.59 0.20 5.86
CA GLU A 28 -12.62 1.28 6.85
C GLU A 28 -11.20 1.68 7.29
N GLU A 29 -10.33 0.69 7.53
CA GLU A 29 -8.92 0.93 7.88
C GLU A 29 -8.14 1.70 6.80
N GLU A 30 -8.45 1.48 5.52
CA GLU A 30 -7.83 2.22 4.42
C GLU A 30 -8.37 3.65 4.34
N LYS A 31 -9.67 3.85 4.55
CA LYS A 31 -10.28 5.19 4.60
C LYS A 31 -9.69 6.02 5.75
N ASP A 32 -9.55 5.42 6.93
CA ASP A 32 -8.98 6.08 8.10
C ASP A 32 -7.50 6.43 7.92
N PHE A 33 -6.75 5.54 7.26
CA PHE A 33 -5.36 5.80 6.93
C PHE A 33 -5.22 6.98 5.96
N ILE A 34 -6.00 7.01 4.88
CA ILE A 34 -5.95 8.08 3.87
C ILE A 34 -6.38 9.41 4.50
N SER A 35 -7.45 9.44 5.30
CA SER A 35 -7.91 10.66 5.97
C SER A 35 -6.85 11.21 6.93
N THR A 36 -6.14 10.33 7.63
CA THR A 36 -5.03 10.70 8.49
C THR A 36 -3.86 11.29 7.69
N MET A 37 -3.50 10.69 6.55
CA MET A 37 -2.44 11.23 5.68
C MET A 37 -2.78 12.64 5.17
N GLN A 38 -4.01 12.84 4.68
CA GLN A 38 -4.49 14.13 4.20
C GLN A 38 -4.49 15.19 5.30
N ARG A 39 -5.01 14.86 6.48
CA ARG A 39 -5.03 15.78 7.63
C ARG A 39 -3.62 16.21 8.06
N MET A 40 -2.63 15.33 7.88
CA MET A 40 -1.23 15.62 8.18
C MET A 40 -0.43 16.18 6.99
N GLY A 41 -1.06 16.39 5.83
CA GLY A 41 -0.40 16.89 4.61
C GLY A 41 0.66 15.95 4.03
N LEU A 42 0.56 14.64 4.32
CA LEU A 42 1.53 13.63 3.89
C LEU A 42 1.23 13.06 2.49
N ASP A 43 0.14 13.47 1.87
CA ASP A 43 -0.28 13.11 0.52
C ASP A 43 0.42 13.92 -0.56
N GLU A 44 0.68 15.22 -0.32
CA GLU A 44 1.41 16.06 -1.28
C GLU A 44 2.93 15.84 -1.24
N LYS A 45 3.49 15.69 -0.04
CA LYS A 45 4.94 15.58 0.20
C LYS A 45 5.26 14.43 1.15
N PRO A 46 5.02 13.17 0.73
CA PRO A 46 5.33 12.02 1.57
C PRO A 46 6.84 11.91 1.82
N PRO A 47 7.27 11.53 3.03
CA PRO A 47 8.65 11.15 3.28
C PRO A 47 8.96 9.81 2.60
N LEU A 48 10.24 9.55 2.36
CA LEU A 48 10.70 8.24 1.88
C LEU A 48 10.74 7.25 3.05
N TYR A 49 10.15 6.07 2.87
CA TYR A 49 10.23 4.98 3.84
C TYR A 49 11.30 3.96 3.45
N ILE A 50 12.17 3.64 4.40
CA ILE A 50 13.20 2.63 4.26
C ILE A 50 12.95 1.56 5.33
N ILE A 51 12.73 0.32 4.92
CA ILE A 51 12.57 -0.80 5.84
C ILE A 51 13.69 -1.79 5.58
N ASP A 52 14.49 -2.10 6.61
CA ASP A 52 15.64 -3.02 6.51
C ASP A 52 16.57 -2.69 5.32
N ASN A 53 16.93 -1.41 5.18
CA ASN A 53 17.73 -0.84 4.10
C ASN A 53 17.13 -0.95 2.69
N LYS A 54 15.85 -1.29 2.55
CA LYS A 54 15.14 -1.32 1.26
C LYS A 54 14.17 -0.16 1.16
N LYS A 55 14.16 0.51 0.00
CA LYS A 55 13.18 1.56 -0.33
C LYS A 55 11.80 0.94 -0.46
N VAL A 56 10.81 1.50 0.23
CA VAL A 56 9.43 1.03 0.22
C VAL A 56 8.54 2.12 -0.33
N ARG A 57 7.85 1.81 -1.44
CA ARG A 57 6.96 2.72 -2.16
C ARG A 57 5.47 2.42 -1.96
N SER A 58 5.16 1.29 -1.34
CA SER A 58 3.80 0.83 -1.07
C SER A 58 3.55 0.73 0.45
N ARG A 59 2.28 0.63 0.83
CA ARG A 59 1.90 0.36 2.22
C ARG A 59 2.43 -1.02 2.61
N VAL A 60 3.25 -1.07 3.66
CA VAL A 60 3.68 -2.34 4.27
C VAL A 60 3.08 -2.40 5.66
N HIS A 61 2.30 -3.45 5.92
CA HIS A 61 1.82 -3.71 7.26
C HIS A 61 2.98 -4.24 8.11
N LEU A 62 3.50 -3.40 9.00
CA LEU A 62 4.50 -3.77 9.99
C LEU A 62 3.85 -3.83 11.37
N PRO A 63 3.75 -5.01 11.99
CA PRO A 63 3.21 -5.10 13.34
C PRO A 63 4.18 -4.45 14.33
N SER A 64 3.65 -3.70 15.30
CA SER A 64 4.44 -2.89 16.23
C SER A 64 5.48 -3.69 17.00
N TYR A 65 5.19 -4.95 17.35
CA TYR A 65 6.13 -5.82 18.06
C TYR A 65 7.40 -6.13 17.25
N ASN A 66 7.34 -6.07 15.92
CA ASN A 66 8.45 -6.36 15.02
C ASN A 66 9.34 -5.14 14.75
N ILE A 67 8.96 -3.94 15.19
CA ILE A 67 9.79 -2.75 15.04
C ILE A 67 10.93 -2.80 16.07
N LYS A 68 12.17 -2.80 15.59
CA LYS A 68 13.38 -2.73 16.43
C LYS A 68 13.76 -1.29 16.75
N SER A 69 13.79 -0.44 15.72
CA SER A 69 14.08 0.98 15.87
C SER A 69 13.51 1.81 14.72
N LEU A 70 13.28 3.09 15.02
CA LEU A 70 12.85 4.11 14.07
C LEU A 70 13.86 5.25 14.11
N ARG A 71 14.32 5.69 12.94
CA ARG A 71 15.17 6.87 12.76
C ARG A 71 14.53 7.79 11.73
N VAL A 72 14.48 9.08 12.03
CA VAL A 72 13.92 10.10 11.13
C VAL A 72 15.06 11.02 10.71
N LEU A 73 15.35 11.03 9.41
CA LEU A 73 16.32 11.92 8.80
C LEU A 73 15.59 13.12 8.20
N LYS A 74 16.14 14.31 8.43
CA LYS A 74 15.53 15.58 8.02
C LYS A 74 16.56 16.45 7.30
N GLY A 75 16.09 17.28 6.37
CA GLY A 75 16.91 18.26 5.65
C GLY A 75 18.09 17.61 4.93
N GLN A 76 19.28 18.22 5.05
CA GLN A 76 20.46 17.80 4.31
C GLN A 76 20.89 16.35 4.60
N SER A 77 20.79 15.90 5.84
CA SER A 77 21.15 14.51 6.23
C SER A 77 20.35 13.43 5.47
N ALA A 78 19.10 13.73 5.13
CA ALA A 78 18.25 12.84 4.35
C ALA A 78 18.66 12.79 2.88
N ILE A 79 19.00 13.96 2.32
CA ILE A 79 19.42 14.12 0.93
C ILE A 79 20.80 13.50 0.70
N ASP A 80 21.75 13.69 1.63
CA ASP A 80 23.10 13.16 1.53
C ASP A 80 23.11 11.62 1.45
N GLN A 81 22.20 10.96 2.17
CA GLN A 81 22.15 9.50 2.24
C GLN A 81 21.24 8.86 1.19
N TYR A 82 20.13 9.51 0.83
CA TYR A 82 19.08 8.92 -0.02
C TYR A 82 18.79 9.70 -1.32
N GLY A 83 19.52 10.80 -1.56
CA GLY A 83 19.38 11.65 -2.73
C GLY A 83 18.12 12.51 -2.73
N GLU A 84 17.72 12.98 -3.91
CA GLU A 84 16.52 13.80 -4.11
C GLU A 84 15.23 13.15 -3.57
N GLU A 85 15.15 11.82 -3.56
CA GLU A 85 14.01 11.09 -2.95
C GLU A 85 13.87 11.37 -1.44
N GLY A 86 14.94 11.77 -0.76
CA GLY A 86 14.96 12.13 0.66
C GLY A 86 14.61 13.59 0.96
N LYS A 87 14.30 14.42 -0.04
CA LYS A 87 14.03 15.86 0.12
C LYS A 87 12.87 16.17 1.08
N ASN A 88 11.87 15.29 1.13
CA ASN A 88 10.72 15.39 2.04
C ASN A 88 10.99 14.71 3.40
N GLY A 89 12.24 14.30 3.68
CA GLY A 89 12.64 13.52 4.84
C GLY A 89 12.62 12.01 4.57
N VAL A 90 13.34 11.26 5.42
CA VAL A 90 13.38 9.78 5.35
C VAL A 90 13.05 9.18 6.71
N VAL A 91 12.16 8.20 6.71
CA VAL A 91 11.87 7.36 7.88
C VAL A 91 12.52 6.00 7.68
N VAL A 92 13.56 5.73 8.46
CA VAL A 92 14.29 4.46 8.44
C VAL A 92 13.80 3.57 9.57
N VAL A 93 13.21 2.44 9.20
CA VAL A 93 12.70 1.40 10.07
C VAL A 93 13.66 0.21 10.02
N THR A 94 14.07 -0.26 11.19
CA THR A 94 14.78 -1.53 11.34
C THR A 94 13.86 -2.51 12.05
N THR A 95 13.70 -3.71 11.51
CA THR A 95 12.84 -4.74 12.10
C THR A 95 13.63 -5.67 13.03
N LYS A 96 12.92 -6.41 13.89
CA LYS A 96 13.52 -7.41 14.79
C LYS A 96 13.70 -8.75 14.08
N ARG A 97 12.72 -9.17 13.27
CA ARG A 97 12.66 -10.50 12.66
C ARG A 97 12.66 -10.46 11.12
N GLY A 98 12.92 -9.30 10.51
CA GLY A 98 12.82 -9.10 9.07
C GLY A 98 11.43 -8.65 8.63
N THR A 99 11.35 -8.23 7.37
CA THR A 99 10.12 -7.81 6.71
C THR A 99 9.52 -9.00 5.94
N ALA A 100 8.23 -9.27 6.13
CA ALA A 100 7.51 -10.24 5.30
C ALA A 100 7.57 -9.82 3.81
N PRO A 101 7.55 -10.76 2.85
CA PRO A 101 7.56 -10.40 1.44
C PRO A 101 6.40 -9.44 1.13
N VAL A 102 6.73 -8.32 0.50
CA VAL A 102 5.76 -7.32 0.02
C VAL A 102 4.94 -8.01 -1.07
N ARG A 103 3.63 -8.12 -0.86
CA ARG A 103 2.70 -8.73 -1.81
C ARG A 103 2.30 -7.75 -2.90
#